data_AF-A0A1E4KEK9-F1
#
_entry.id   AF-A0A1E4KEK9-F1
#
_cell.length_a   1.000
_cell.length_b   1.000
_cell.length_c   1.000
_cell.angle_alpha   90.00
_cell.angle_beta   90.00
_cell.angle_gamma   90.00
#
_symmetry.space_group_name_H-M   'P 1'
#
loop_
_entity.id
_entity.type
_entity.pdbx_description
1 polymer ?
#
loop_
_entity_poly.entity_id
_entity_poly.type
_entity_poly.pdbx_seq_one_letter_code
_entity_poly.pdbx_strand_id
1 'polypeptide(L)'
;MDGGFWMNKQMNGGWAGAAVLSLMLGLQGCGGGGGEDTSQTTNLLLSTPVSVNTPQDMANEHLAESHDDYNDNLSGLITASTLKRWKDDWVNQRPAHITGKLVILQVTPGGTVAGVPAAYIKPDNTNVFTYLTNSGEWTETRDNGVTVTVTMVASGAKMDESLNKYNIDPTKDMIVLAPGAGTNANPMNTGRIWYAMRYWGIDTRHLAQFNGANYWEETPGVSGNGLLAADFSAAASPAPATPGKFTVKYLRVDNTQMLATMADMKTIAPTTDVNDKTDGIFIWDARNLGQYSAGEKAERGDSTAKTNCGPLRTPTNDVAVLASSAYCDANNVADYKWTFQNNGSRQGHPNGTLQLQYTNMLEPKKGYGFKPKAELQAYLDGGTDIWGYGFVGSSQQNSYGILGPTNAYQSGDVIYAYCETTVRAMVTGFAAAAILGKPVRFYDGAMTEWNSLSYALADNGQYILPSDSPWRSEANSFLRWASDFVGFVAADVKPRTISNAYGTPNKITLDDQAYKGVVSSGNGGGGGGGGSAPTNPCGG
;
A
#
# COMPACT_ATOMS: atom_id res chain seq x y z
N MET A 1 -43.80 32.98 12.50
CA MET A 1 -44.66 31.81 12.78
C MET A 1 -43.89 30.58 12.30
N ASP A 2 -42.69 30.35 12.79
CA ASP A 2 -42.25 29.94 14.15
C ASP A 2 -42.33 28.42 14.35
N GLY A 3 -41.17 27.83 14.61
CA GLY A 3 -40.94 26.45 15.10
C GLY A 3 -40.36 25.53 14.02
N GLY A 4 -39.06 25.20 13.95
CA GLY A 4 -37.99 25.30 14.94
C GLY A 4 -37.90 24.04 15.80
N PHE A 5 -37.23 22.99 15.32
CA PHE A 5 -36.74 21.89 16.16
C PHE A 5 -35.29 21.56 15.81
N TRP A 6 -34.39 22.14 16.60
CA TRP A 6 -33.01 21.74 16.75
C TRP A 6 -32.94 20.72 17.88
N MET A 7 -32.34 19.55 17.65
CA MET A 7 -32.09 18.57 18.70
C MET A 7 -30.61 18.59 19.07
N ASN A 8 -30.31 19.39 20.09
CA ASN A 8 -29.07 19.41 20.85
C ASN A 8 -28.97 18.09 21.65
N LYS A 9 -27.89 17.33 21.47
CA LYS A 9 -27.54 16.24 22.39
C LYS A 9 -26.36 16.69 23.26
N GLN A 10 -26.70 17.32 24.39
CA GLN A 10 -25.79 17.48 25.51
C GLN A 10 -25.52 16.09 26.13
N MET A 11 -24.25 15.72 26.26
CA MET A 11 -23.81 14.70 27.21
C MET A 11 -22.91 15.39 28.22
N ASN A 12 -23.43 15.55 29.44
CA ASN A 12 -22.69 16.04 30.59
C ASN A 12 -22.52 14.87 31.58
N GLY A 13 -21.28 14.71 32.06
CA GLY A 13 -21.02 14.43 33.46
C GLY A 13 -20.90 12.96 33.89
N GLY A 14 -19.65 12.51 34.00
CA GLY A 14 -19.14 12.13 35.31
C GLY A 14 -18.83 10.66 35.52
N TRP A 15 -17.57 10.27 35.30
CA TRP A 15 -16.91 9.26 36.13
C TRP A 15 -15.56 9.80 36.57
N ALA A 16 -15.45 9.99 37.87
CA ALA A 16 -14.27 10.43 38.58
C ALA A 16 -13.36 9.24 38.92
N GLY A 17 -12.05 9.50 38.89
CA GLY A 17 -11.13 8.97 39.90
C GLY A 17 -10.42 7.66 39.57
N ALA A 18 -9.15 7.77 39.17
CA ALA A 18 -8.04 7.10 39.84
C ALA A 18 -6.72 7.75 39.40
N ALA A 19 -6.35 8.84 40.06
CA ALA A 19 -4.98 9.34 40.04
C ALA A 19 -4.14 8.44 40.97
N VAL A 20 -3.12 7.77 40.43
CA VAL A 20 -2.06 7.17 41.24
C VAL A 20 -0.83 8.06 41.11
N LEU A 21 -0.62 8.86 42.15
CA LEU A 21 0.58 9.62 42.40
C LEU A 21 1.51 8.75 43.26
N SER A 22 2.81 8.85 42.97
CA SER A 22 3.97 8.58 43.86
C SER A 22 4.57 7.17 43.84
N LEU A 23 5.78 7.08 43.27
CA LEU A 23 6.90 6.50 44.01
C LEU A 23 8.12 7.41 43.85
N MET A 24 8.36 8.25 44.85
CA MET A 24 9.68 8.82 45.10
C MET A 24 10.53 7.74 45.77
N LEU A 25 11.70 7.45 45.22
CA LEU A 25 12.80 6.85 45.96
C LEU A 25 13.98 7.84 45.94
N GLY A 26 14.24 8.40 47.12
CA GLY A 26 15.32 9.34 47.36
C GLY A 26 16.69 8.67 47.37
N LEU A 27 17.68 9.51 47.02
CA LEU A 27 19.12 9.31 47.02
C LEU A 27 19.66 8.65 48.31
N GLN A 28 20.69 7.81 48.17
CA GLN A 28 22.07 8.16 48.59
C GLN A 28 23.09 7.10 48.12
N GLY A 29 24.14 7.58 47.46
CA GLY A 29 25.32 6.80 47.05
C GLY A 29 26.34 7.73 46.39
N CYS A 30 27.15 8.38 47.23
CA CYS A 30 28.19 9.33 46.85
C CYS A 30 29.34 8.64 46.09
N GLY A 31 29.78 9.19 44.96
CA GLY A 31 30.99 8.73 44.24
C GLY A 31 31.09 9.33 42.84
N GLY A 32 31.87 10.40 42.71
CA GLY A 32 31.93 11.24 41.52
C GLY A 32 32.55 10.63 40.26
N GLY A 33 32.32 11.31 39.14
CA GLY A 33 32.97 11.07 37.85
C GLY A 33 32.06 11.48 36.71
N GLY A 34 32.20 12.73 36.24
CA GLY A 34 31.45 13.25 35.10
C GLY A 34 31.74 12.48 33.83
N GLY A 35 30.71 11.82 33.32
CA GLY A 35 30.63 11.25 31.99
C GLY A 35 29.16 10.93 31.74
N GLU A 36 28.52 11.66 30.83
CA GLU A 36 27.16 11.34 30.39
C GLU A 36 27.23 9.99 29.66
N ASP A 37 26.90 8.93 30.39
CA ASP A 37 26.88 7.56 29.88
C ASP A 37 25.62 7.34 29.04
N THR A 38 25.70 7.67 27.75
CA THR A 38 24.65 7.43 26.75
C THR A 38 24.32 5.94 26.56
N SER A 39 25.09 5.02 27.17
CA SER A 39 24.79 3.58 27.11
C SER A 39 23.59 3.20 27.97
N GLN A 40 23.32 3.91 29.07
CA GLN A 40 22.19 3.59 29.94
C GLN A 40 20.85 3.98 29.33
N THR A 41 20.74 5.13 28.65
CA THR A 41 19.52 5.51 27.92
C THR A 41 19.25 4.63 26.69
N THR A 42 20.29 4.16 26.02
CA THR A 42 20.16 3.24 24.88
C THR A 42 19.70 1.85 25.33
N ASN A 43 20.24 1.36 26.46
CA ASN A 43 19.81 0.09 27.07
C ASN A 43 18.42 0.15 27.71
N LEU A 44 18.02 1.29 28.29
CA LEU A 44 16.68 1.46 28.85
C LEU A 44 15.60 1.64 27.77
N LEU A 45 15.92 2.26 26.64
CA LEU A 45 15.01 2.31 25.50
C LEU A 45 14.81 0.90 24.93
N LEU A 46 15.86 0.08 24.83
CA LEU A 46 15.81 -1.30 24.31
C LEU A 46 15.12 -2.30 25.25
N SER A 47 14.82 -1.93 26.51
CA SER A 47 14.08 -2.79 27.45
C SER A 47 12.56 -2.60 27.40
N THR A 48 12.06 -1.57 26.68
CA THR A 48 10.62 -1.44 26.40
C THR A 48 10.20 -2.40 25.30
N PRO A 49 9.17 -3.24 25.53
CA PRO A 49 8.73 -4.22 24.54
C PRO A 49 8.21 -3.51 23.29
N VAL A 50 8.54 -4.06 22.12
CA VAL A 50 8.00 -3.62 20.84
C VAL A 50 6.54 -4.08 20.73
N SER A 51 5.61 -3.16 20.48
CA SER A 51 4.19 -3.49 20.31
C SER A 51 3.93 -3.95 18.87
N VAL A 52 3.36 -5.13 18.67
CA VAL A 52 2.92 -5.60 17.35
C VAL A 52 1.48 -5.17 17.13
N ASN A 53 1.25 -4.31 16.15
CA ASN A 53 -0.08 -3.81 15.82
C ASN A 53 -0.85 -4.81 14.95
N THR A 54 -2.13 -4.95 15.22
CA THR A 54 -3.08 -5.59 14.29
C THR A 54 -3.43 -4.64 13.14
N PRO A 55 -4.04 -5.14 12.04
CA PRO A 55 -4.60 -4.28 11.00
C PRO A 55 -5.56 -3.22 11.53
N GLN A 56 -6.34 -3.56 12.56
CA GLN A 56 -7.29 -2.65 13.18
C GLN A 56 -6.58 -1.56 14.00
N ASP A 57 -5.53 -1.91 14.75
CA ASP A 57 -4.73 -0.92 15.50
C ASP A 57 -4.10 0.11 14.56
N MET A 58 -3.61 -0.34 13.40
CA MET A 58 -3.04 0.55 12.39
C MET A 58 -4.07 1.47 11.73
N ALA A 59 -5.30 0.99 11.51
CA ALA A 59 -6.40 1.80 11.00
C ALA A 59 -6.88 2.85 12.03
N ASN A 60 -6.77 2.52 13.32
CA ASN A 60 -7.17 3.39 14.43
C ASN A 60 -6.05 4.36 14.88
N GLU A 61 -4.87 4.30 14.27
CA GLU A 61 -3.75 5.20 14.61
C GLU A 61 -4.14 6.67 14.36
N HIS A 62 -3.63 7.58 15.20
CA HIS A 62 -3.95 9.00 15.07
C HIS A 62 -3.46 9.56 13.72
N LEU A 63 -4.37 10.19 12.96
CA LEU A 63 -4.11 10.67 11.58
C LEU A 63 -3.80 9.56 10.57
N ALA A 64 -4.27 8.32 10.84
CA ALA A 64 -4.28 7.26 9.84
C ALA A 64 -5.27 7.57 8.71
N GLU A 65 -6.44 8.12 9.02
CA GLU A 65 -7.45 8.52 8.04
C GLU A 65 -7.26 9.98 7.60
N SER A 66 -7.40 10.24 6.31
CA SER A 66 -7.38 11.59 5.75
C SER A 66 -8.70 12.34 6.01
N HIS A 67 -8.63 13.65 6.13
CA HIS A 67 -9.79 14.55 6.13
C HIS A 67 -10.56 14.48 4.80
N ASP A 68 -11.83 14.87 4.83
CA ASP A 68 -12.69 14.94 3.64
C ASP A 68 -12.20 16.01 2.66
N ASP A 69 -11.73 17.15 3.17
CA ASP A 69 -10.91 18.10 2.42
C ASP A 69 -9.43 17.84 2.71
N TYR A 70 -8.70 17.40 1.69
CA TYR A 70 -7.27 17.09 1.82
C TYR A 70 -6.40 18.32 2.16
N ASN A 71 -6.91 19.55 2.04
CA ASN A 71 -6.19 20.75 2.48
C ASN A 71 -6.02 20.82 4.00
N ASP A 72 -6.89 20.12 4.76
CA ASP A 72 -6.85 20.07 6.22
C ASP A 72 -5.85 19.03 6.74
N ASN A 73 -5.32 18.17 5.85
CA ASN A 73 -4.38 17.12 6.23
C ASN A 73 -3.02 17.69 6.64
N LEU A 74 -2.53 17.21 7.78
CA LEU A 74 -1.17 17.44 8.29
C LEU A 74 -0.25 16.22 8.12
N SER A 75 -0.78 15.10 7.67
CA SER A 75 -0.08 13.85 7.32
C SER A 75 -0.97 13.03 6.36
N GLY A 76 -0.59 11.81 5.97
CA GLY A 76 -1.38 11.04 5.01
C GLY A 76 -1.37 11.71 3.63
N LEU A 77 -2.52 11.90 2.98
CA LEU A 77 -2.57 12.54 1.66
C LEU A 77 -2.62 14.08 1.76
N ILE A 78 -1.54 14.78 1.43
CA ILE A 78 -1.48 16.25 1.52
C ILE A 78 -1.58 16.92 0.15
N THR A 79 -2.07 18.16 0.12
CA THR A 79 -2.19 18.96 -1.11
C THR A 79 -0.98 19.87 -1.32
N ALA A 80 -0.96 20.52 -2.49
CA ALA A 80 0.05 21.50 -2.86
C ALA A 80 0.01 22.73 -1.95
N SER A 81 -1.17 23.12 -1.45
CA SER A 81 -1.28 24.23 -0.51
C SER A 81 -0.54 23.92 0.79
N THR A 82 -0.70 22.72 1.34
CA THR A 82 0.00 22.26 2.55
C THR A 82 1.50 22.17 2.33
N LEU A 83 1.92 21.48 1.27
CA LEU A 83 3.36 21.34 0.97
C LEU A 83 4.03 22.69 0.71
N LYS A 84 3.35 23.62 0.03
CA LYS A 84 3.87 24.97 -0.22
C LYS A 84 4.06 25.75 1.08
N ARG A 85 3.08 25.75 1.99
CA ARG A 85 3.22 26.40 3.31
C ARG A 85 4.43 25.87 4.07
N TRP A 86 4.61 24.56 4.12
CA TRP A 86 5.75 23.94 4.81
C TRP A 86 7.08 24.22 4.15
N LYS A 87 7.13 24.18 2.81
CA LYS A 87 8.34 24.48 2.03
C LYS A 87 8.78 25.94 2.19
N ASP A 88 7.82 26.87 2.20
CA ASP A 88 8.10 28.31 2.21
C ASP A 88 8.45 28.82 3.62
N ASP A 89 7.92 28.20 4.69
CA ASP A 89 8.19 28.61 6.08
C ASP A 89 8.14 27.42 7.06
N TRP A 90 9.09 26.48 6.93
CA TRP A 90 9.11 25.26 7.74
C TRP A 90 9.12 25.52 9.25
N VAL A 91 9.90 26.50 9.69
CA VAL A 91 10.13 26.77 11.12
C VAL A 91 8.82 27.14 11.83
N ASN A 92 7.93 27.89 11.16
CA ASN A 92 6.67 28.32 11.75
C ASN A 92 5.45 27.49 11.30
N GLN A 93 5.55 26.75 10.18
CA GLN A 93 4.42 26.02 9.60
C GLN A 93 4.45 24.50 9.81
N ARG A 94 5.55 23.94 10.33
CA ARG A 94 5.62 22.49 10.61
C ARG A 94 4.57 22.06 11.65
N PRO A 95 4.03 20.84 11.56
CA PRO A 95 3.16 20.31 12.60
C PRO A 95 3.86 20.31 13.97
N ALA A 96 3.12 20.58 15.05
CA ALA A 96 3.69 20.86 16.38
C ALA A 96 4.50 19.70 16.98
N HIS A 97 4.19 18.45 16.63
CA HIS A 97 4.93 17.27 17.07
C HIS A 97 6.22 17.02 16.28
N ILE A 98 6.41 17.70 15.14
CA ILE A 98 7.60 17.57 14.30
C ILE A 98 8.68 18.52 14.82
N THR A 99 9.82 17.97 15.18
CA THR A 99 10.95 18.73 15.75
C THR A 99 12.13 18.85 14.78
N GLY A 100 12.19 17.99 13.77
CA GLY A 100 13.24 17.92 12.77
C GLY A 100 12.97 18.71 11.49
N LYS A 101 13.54 18.21 10.39
CA LYS A 101 13.48 18.79 9.05
C LYS A 101 12.31 18.25 8.23
N LEU A 102 11.98 18.94 7.16
CA LEU A 102 11.12 18.44 6.08
C LEU A 102 11.99 17.72 5.05
N VAL A 103 11.71 16.45 4.81
CA VAL A 103 12.36 15.64 3.80
C VAL A 103 11.34 15.22 2.74
N ILE A 104 11.51 15.72 1.53
CA ILE A 104 10.68 15.40 0.38
C ILE A 104 11.42 14.34 -0.45
N LEU A 105 10.88 13.14 -0.50
CA LEU A 105 11.38 12.04 -1.31
C LEU A 105 10.58 11.99 -2.61
N GLN A 106 11.17 12.54 -3.67
CA GLN A 106 10.56 12.56 -5.00
C GLN A 106 10.97 11.32 -5.79
N VAL A 107 10.03 10.59 -6.39
CA VAL A 107 10.34 9.32 -7.08
C VAL A 107 10.83 9.50 -8.53
N THR A 108 10.49 10.61 -9.15
CA THR A 108 10.98 11.03 -10.47
C THR A 108 11.16 12.54 -10.49
N PRO A 109 12.03 13.13 -11.32
CA PRO A 109 11.94 14.55 -11.61
C PRO A 109 10.59 14.88 -12.25
N GLY A 110 10.02 16.03 -11.94
CA GLY A 110 8.91 16.59 -12.72
C GLY A 110 9.35 17.03 -14.12
N GLY A 111 8.37 17.28 -14.98
CA GLY A 111 8.60 17.72 -16.35
C GLY A 111 8.54 19.24 -16.53
N THR A 112 8.59 19.66 -17.79
CA THR A 112 8.14 21.00 -18.18
C THR A 112 6.72 20.89 -18.71
N VAL A 113 5.79 21.65 -18.11
CA VAL A 113 4.40 21.71 -18.55
C VAL A 113 4.09 23.16 -18.83
N ALA A 114 3.60 23.46 -20.03
CA ALA A 114 3.31 24.83 -20.49
C ALA A 114 4.46 25.85 -20.25
N GLY A 115 5.71 25.40 -20.41
CA GLY A 115 6.90 26.24 -20.21
C GLY A 115 7.32 26.43 -18.75
N VAL A 116 6.60 25.86 -17.78
CA VAL A 116 6.98 25.85 -16.36
C VAL A 116 7.87 24.64 -16.07
N PRO A 117 9.17 24.83 -15.73
CA PRO A 117 10.05 23.73 -15.35
C PRO A 117 9.78 23.31 -13.90
N ALA A 118 9.05 22.21 -13.71
CA ALA A 118 8.61 21.72 -12.40
C ALA A 118 9.44 20.54 -11.87
N ALA A 119 10.76 20.56 -12.12
CA ALA A 119 11.64 19.40 -11.93
C ALA A 119 11.68 18.90 -10.48
N TYR A 120 11.95 19.77 -9.51
CA TYR A 120 11.98 19.40 -8.09
C TYR A 120 11.24 20.43 -7.26
N ILE A 121 10.48 19.97 -6.27
CA ILE A 121 9.97 20.85 -5.22
C ILE A 121 11.17 21.59 -4.61
N LYS A 122 11.11 22.93 -4.57
CA LYS A 122 12.29 23.74 -4.26
C LYS A 122 12.75 23.53 -2.81
N PRO A 123 13.97 23.02 -2.56
CA PRO A 123 14.52 22.94 -1.22
C PRO A 123 15.11 24.29 -0.78
N ASP A 124 15.29 24.47 0.54
CA ASP A 124 16.16 25.51 1.11
C ASP A 124 17.56 24.96 1.48
N ASN A 125 17.72 23.63 1.44
CA ASN A 125 18.93 22.88 1.81
C ASN A 125 19.43 23.15 3.24
N THR A 126 18.55 23.60 4.12
CA THR A 126 18.81 23.88 5.54
C THR A 126 17.81 23.14 6.42
N ASN A 127 16.52 23.37 6.18
CA ASN A 127 15.41 22.74 6.92
C ASN A 127 14.48 21.94 6.02
N VAL A 128 14.49 22.21 4.71
CA VAL A 128 13.68 21.59 3.68
C VAL A 128 14.60 21.00 2.62
N PHE A 129 14.53 19.68 2.47
CA PHE A 129 15.34 18.93 1.53
C PHE A 129 14.43 18.21 0.54
N THR A 130 14.80 18.20 -0.73
CA THR A 130 14.10 17.42 -1.77
C THR A 130 15.10 16.50 -2.43
N TYR A 131 14.96 15.21 -2.22
CA TYR A 131 15.82 14.19 -2.79
C TYR A 131 15.11 13.44 -3.91
N LEU A 132 15.88 12.99 -4.89
CA LEU A 132 15.44 11.97 -5.82
C LEU A 132 15.70 10.59 -5.20
N THR A 133 14.68 9.75 -5.14
CA THR A 133 14.77 8.36 -4.67
C THR A 133 14.13 7.41 -5.66
N ASN A 134 14.65 6.18 -5.76
CA ASN A 134 14.03 5.12 -6.54
C ASN A 134 13.22 4.20 -5.61
N SER A 135 12.02 3.77 -6.02
CA SER A 135 11.20 2.83 -5.23
C SER A 135 11.93 1.51 -4.94
N GLY A 136 12.84 1.08 -5.81
CA GLY A 136 13.72 -0.08 -5.63
C GLY A 136 14.67 0.01 -4.44
N GLU A 137 14.95 1.20 -3.92
CA GLU A 137 15.71 1.38 -2.66
C GLU A 137 14.93 0.82 -1.45
N TRP A 138 13.61 0.73 -1.58
CA TRP A 138 12.64 0.37 -0.53
C TRP A 138 12.03 -1.02 -0.76
N THR A 139 12.62 -1.79 -1.68
CA THR A 139 12.21 -3.16 -1.99
C THR A 139 13.38 -4.10 -2.04
N GLU A 140 13.12 -5.40 -1.95
CA GLU A 140 14.15 -6.44 -2.01
C GLU A 140 13.57 -7.73 -2.61
N THR A 141 14.40 -8.53 -3.28
CA THR A 141 14.04 -9.91 -3.63
C THR A 141 14.28 -10.79 -2.41
N ARG A 142 13.25 -11.45 -1.90
CA ARG A 142 13.31 -12.16 -0.60
C ARG A 142 12.73 -13.56 -0.69
N ASP A 143 13.28 -14.45 0.13
CA ASP A 143 12.78 -15.80 0.34
C ASP A 143 11.69 -15.79 1.43
N ASN A 144 10.48 -16.20 1.09
CA ASN A 144 9.37 -16.29 2.03
C ASN A 144 9.38 -17.59 2.87
N GLY A 145 10.33 -18.48 2.61
CA GLY A 145 10.49 -19.80 3.24
C GLY A 145 10.03 -20.96 2.35
N VAL A 146 9.30 -20.67 1.27
CA VAL A 146 8.84 -21.64 0.26
C VAL A 146 9.45 -21.31 -1.10
N THR A 147 9.39 -20.06 -1.52
CA THR A 147 9.87 -19.55 -2.81
C THR A 147 10.52 -18.18 -2.62
N VAL A 148 11.39 -17.84 -3.57
CA VAL A 148 11.91 -16.48 -3.71
C VAL A 148 10.94 -15.65 -4.55
N THR A 149 10.61 -14.45 -4.07
CA THR A 149 9.77 -13.50 -4.80
C THR A 149 10.41 -12.11 -4.85
N VAL A 150 10.02 -11.34 -5.86
CA VAL A 150 10.62 -10.04 -6.17
C VAL A 150 9.82 -8.91 -5.54
N THR A 151 10.43 -7.72 -5.47
CA THR A 151 9.76 -6.49 -5.02
C THR A 151 9.08 -6.62 -3.66
N MET A 152 9.65 -7.42 -2.74
CA MET A 152 9.18 -7.54 -1.36
C MET A 152 9.63 -6.36 -0.53
N VAL A 153 8.98 -6.14 0.62
CA VAL A 153 9.34 -5.06 1.53
C VAL A 153 10.80 -5.20 1.94
N ALA A 154 11.54 -4.08 1.88
CA ALA A 154 12.95 -4.04 2.25
C ALA A 154 13.16 -4.61 3.66
N SER A 155 14.21 -5.43 3.82
CA SER A 155 14.66 -5.88 5.14
C SER A 155 15.06 -4.69 6.03
N GLY A 156 15.13 -4.92 7.34
CA GLY A 156 15.45 -3.85 8.30
C GLY A 156 16.80 -3.20 8.03
N ALA A 157 17.79 -4.00 7.61
CA ALA A 157 19.11 -3.48 7.22
C ALA A 157 19.03 -2.58 5.97
N LYS A 158 18.20 -2.95 4.98
CA LYS A 158 18.01 -2.15 3.76
C LYS A 158 17.22 -0.86 4.04
N MET A 159 16.27 -0.90 4.98
CA MET A 159 15.59 0.30 5.47
C MET A 159 16.55 1.26 6.17
N ASP A 160 17.39 0.73 7.06
CA ASP A 160 18.42 1.52 7.74
C ASP A 160 19.36 2.18 6.72
N GLU A 161 19.83 1.43 5.71
CA GLU A 161 20.64 1.98 4.61
C GLU A 161 19.94 3.15 3.90
N SER A 162 18.65 2.97 3.55
CA SER A 162 17.87 3.96 2.80
C SER A 162 17.58 5.21 3.62
N LEU A 163 17.22 5.08 4.90
CA LEU A 163 17.02 6.22 5.79
C LEU A 163 18.34 6.97 6.03
N ASN A 164 19.44 6.24 6.22
CA ASN A 164 20.75 6.83 6.47
C ASN A 164 21.34 7.53 5.25
N LYS A 165 21.08 7.04 4.02
CA LYS A 165 21.46 7.71 2.77
C LYS A 165 20.96 9.16 2.72
N TYR A 166 19.75 9.42 3.21
CA TYR A 166 19.13 10.74 3.23
C TYR A 166 19.18 11.44 4.60
N ASN A 167 19.89 10.84 5.57
CA ASN A 167 19.97 11.31 6.95
C ASN A 167 18.59 11.56 7.58
N ILE A 168 17.65 10.64 7.38
CA ILE A 168 16.27 10.75 7.89
C ILE A 168 16.20 10.16 9.30
N ASP A 169 15.63 10.92 10.24
CA ASP A 169 15.21 10.44 11.55
C ASP A 169 13.67 10.50 11.61
N PRO A 170 12.96 9.40 11.36
CA PRO A 170 11.49 9.39 11.29
C PRO A 170 10.82 9.60 12.67
N THR A 171 11.58 9.72 13.75
CA THR A 171 11.03 10.12 15.07
C THR A 171 11.00 11.64 15.26
N LYS A 172 11.63 12.40 14.35
CA LYS A 172 11.74 13.86 14.43
C LYS A 172 11.33 14.56 13.16
N ASP A 173 11.69 14.01 12.01
CA ASP A 173 11.52 14.60 10.69
C ASP A 173 10.09 14.38 10.16
N MET A 174 9.66 15.27 9.27
CA MET A 174 8.48 15.04 8.43
C MET A 174 8.92 14.53 7.06
N ILE A 175 8.33 13.43 6.62
CA ILE A 175 8.65 12.80 5.34
C ILE A 175 7.48 12.99 4.39
N VAL A 176 7.74 13.60 3.23
CA VAL A 176 6.75 13.76 2.16
C VAL A 176 7.18 12.94 0.95
N LEU A 177 6.35 12.01 0.52
CA LEU A 177 6.55 11.20 -0.68
C LEU A 177 5.91 11.91 -1.87
N ALA A 178 6.74 12.32 -2.84
CA ALA A 178 6.29 13.14 -3.97
C ALA A 178 6.40 12.39 -5.32
N PRO A 179 5.33 12.36 -6.13
CA PRO A 179 5.35 11.68 -7.43
C PRO A 179 6.36 12.27 -8.44
N GLY A 180 6.56 13.59 -8.43
CA GLY A 180 7.31 14.27 -9.49
C GLY A 180 6.46 14.46 -10.74
N ALA A 181 6.76 13.73 -11.82
CA ALA A 181 6.00 13.80 -13.06
C ALA A 181 4.57 13.22 -12.93
N GLY A 182 3.62 13.72 -13.74
CA GLY A 182 2.24 13.24 -13.75
C GLY A 182 2.08 11.97 -14.58
N THR A 183 2.23 10.81 -13.95
CA THR A 183 1.98 9.49 -14.54
C THR A 183 1.24 8.60 -13.55
N ASN A 184 0.50 7.60 -14.03
CA ASN A 184 -0.14 6.61 -13.16
C ASN A 184 0.86 5.72 -12.39
N ALA A 185 2.11 5.61 -12.84
CA ALA A 185 3.16 4.83 -12.20
C ALA A 185 3.76 5.50 -10.96
N ASN A 186 3.79 6.82 -10.91
CA ASN A 186 4.43 7.53 -9.80
C ASN A 186 3.67 7.40 -8.47
N PRO A 187 2.33 7.45 -8.42
CA PRO A 187 1.57 7.09 -7.22
C PRO A 187 1.82 5.67 -6.71
N MET A 188 2.12 4.73 -7.62
CA MET A 188 2.50 3.37 -7.22
C MET A 188 3.86 3.35 -6.51
N ASN A 189 4.83 4.10 -7.04
CA ASN A 189 6.17 4.20 -6.47
C ASN A 189 6.17 4.93 -5.13
N THR A 190 5.41 6.01 -4.97
CA THR A 190 5.26 6.68 -3.67
C THR A 190 4.52 5.79 -2.68
N GLY A 191 3.43 5.13 -3.10
CA GLY A 191 2.73 4.17 -2.25
C GLY A 191 3.63 3.01 -1.80
N ARG A 192 4.57 2.56 -2.64
CA ARG A 192 5.55 1.54 -2.26
C ARG A 192 6.46 1.97 -1.11
N ILE A 193 6.93 3.22 -1.18
CA ILE A 193 7.78 3.80 -0.14
C ILE A 193 6.94 4.00 1.14
N TRP A 194 5.71 4.48 1.01
CA TRP A 194 4.78 4.62 2.13
C TRP A 194 4.57 3.29 2.85
N TYR A 195 4.29 2.22 2.10
CA TYR A 195 4.11 0.88 2.64
C TYR A 195 5.37 0.40 3.38
N ALA A 196 6.57 0.55 2.80
CA ALA A 196 7.80 0.15 3.46
C ALA A 196 8.03 0.91 4.77
N MET A 197 7.78 2.22 4.78
CA MET A 197 7.90 3.04 5.99
C MET A 197 6.91 2.62 7.08
N ARG A 198 5.65 2.41 6.69
CA ARG A 198 4.59 2.00 7.60
C ARG A 198 4.79 0.60 8.15
N TYR A 199 5.20 -0.37 7.33
CA TYR A 199 5.52 -1.74 7.74
C TYR A 199 6.57 -1.78 8.86
N TRP A 200 7.58 -0.90 8.77
CA TRP A 200 8.61 -0.76 9.79
C TRP A 200 8.21 0.10 11.00
N GLY A 201 6.98 0.58 11.06
CA GLY A 201 6.42 1.28 12.22
C GLY A 201 6.71 2.78 12.27
N ILE A 202 7.04 3.41 11.14
CA ILE A 202 7.10 4.88 11.08
C ILE A 202 5.71 5.43 11.33
N ASP A 203 5.58 6.28 12.34
CA ASP A 203 4.32 6.89 12.76
C ASP A 203 3.69 7.71 11.62
N THR A 204 2.38 7.53 11.42
CA THR A 204 1.61 8.22 10.37
C THR A 204 1.74 9.74 10.47
N ARG A 205 1.90 10.29 11.67
CA ARG A 205 2.05 11.74 11.91
C ARG A 205 3.35 12.30 11.35
N HIS A 206 4.33 11.46 11.02
CA HIS A 206 5.62 11.82 10.41
C HIS A 206 5.68 11.53 8.90
N LEU A 207 4.59 11.05 8.30
CA LEU A 207 4.58 10.56 6.94
C LEU A 207 3.40 11.11 6.13
N ALA A 208 3.71 11.73 5.00
CA ALA A 208 2.75 12.25 4.06
C ALA A 208 3.07 11.83 2.62
N GLN A 209 2.06 11.79 1.77
CA GLN A 209 2.15 11.61 0.34
C GLN A 209 1.55 12.83 -0.34
N PHE A 210 2.29 13.42 -1.27
CA PHE A 210 1.85 14.57 -2.03
C PHE A 210 0.82 14.15 -3.09
N ASN A 211 -0.33 14.82 -3.12
CA ASN A 211 -1.44 14.48 -3.99
C ASN A 211 -1.23 14.99 -5.43
N GLY A 212 -0.79 14.08 -6.30
CA GLY A 212 -0.60 14.33 -7.72
C GLY A 212 0.79 14.80 -8.09
N ALA A 213 0.96 15.15 -9.36
CA ALA A 213 2.23 15.62 -9.90
C ALA A 213 2.69 16.94 -9.28
N ASN A 214 4.00 17.23 -9.40
CA ASN A 214 4.57 18.54 -9.06
C ASN A 214 3.78 19.68 -9.72
N TYR A 215 3.35 19.50 -10.96
CA TYR A 215 2.59 20.50 -11.69
C TYR A 215 1.69 19.84 -12.75
N TRP A 216 0.49 20.38 -12.92
CA TRP A 216 -0.42 20.08 -14.02
C TRP A 216 -1.26 21.32 -14.34
N GLU A 217 -1.86 21.34 -15.52
CA GLU A 217 -2.83 22.37 -15.91
C GLU A 217 -4.19 21.72 -16.13
N GLU A 218 -5.21 22.16 -15.40
CA GLU A 218 -6.60 21.81 -15.71
C GLU A 218 -7.15 22.69 -16.84
N THR A 219 -6.69 23.94 -16.88
CA THR A 219 -6.98 24.92 -17.93
C THR A 219 -5.63 25.46 -18.42
N PRO A 220 -5.41 25.62 -19.75
CA PRO A 220 -4.14 26.11 -20.28
C PRO A 220 -3.69 27.40 -19.61
N GLY A 221 -2.46 27.42 -19.10
CA GLY A 221 -1.87 28.57 -18.38
C GLY A 221 -2.31 28.73 -16.92
N VAL A 222 -3.14 27.85 -16.38
CA VAL A 222 -3.59 27.89 -14.98
C VAL A 222 -3.08 26.64 -14.26
N SER A 223 -2.21 26.85 -13.27
CA SER A 223 -1.73 25.79 -12.39
C SER A 223 -2.91 25.13 -11.68
N GLY A 224 -3.11 23.84 -11.94
CA GLY A 224 -4.22 23.07 -11.35
C GLY A 224 -4.03 22.77 -9.87
N ASN A 225 -2.82 22.93 -9.34
CA ASN A 225 -2.51 22.72 -7.91
C ASN A 225 -2.03 23.98 -7.20
N GLY A 226 -1.89 25.10 -7.91
CA GLY A 226 -1.46 26.38 -7.35
C GLY A 226 0.05 26.54 -7.14
N LEU A 227 0.89 25.54 -7.45
CA LEU A 227 2.34 25.71 -7.49
C LEU A 227 2.76 26.47 -8.74
N LEU A 228 3.71 27.38 -8.60
CA LEU A 228 4.22 28.24 -9.68
C LEU A 228 5.71 27.94 -9.95
N ALA A 229 6.26 28.49 -11.03
CA ALA A 229 7.66 28.28 -11.41
C ALA A 229 8.67 28.54 -10.27
N ALA A 230 8.41 29.53 -9.41
CA ALA A 230 9.26 29.87 -8.26
C ALA A 230 9.25 28.81 -7.14
N ASP A 231 8.29 27.89 -7.14
CA ASP A 231 8.17 26.78 -6.21
C ASP A 231 9.04 25.58 -6.56
N PHE A 232 9.75 25.65 -7.69
CA PHE A 232 10.59 24.57 -8.18
C PHE A 232 12.05 24.96 -8.31
N SER A 233 12.90 23.94 -8.29
CA SER A 233 14.34 24.01 -8.57
C SER A 233 14.68 23.10 -9.74
N ALA A 234 15.73 23.46 -10.50
CA ALA A 234 16.27 22.61 -11.56
C ALA A 234 17.01 21.38 -11.01
N ALA A 235 17.48 21.44 -9.76
CA ALA A 235 18.22 20.37 -9.10
C ALA A 235 17.60 19.98 -7.75
N ALA A 236 17.69 18.69 -7.43
CA ALA A 236 17.44 18.16 -6.10
C ALA A 236 18.49 18.66 -5.10
N SER A 237 18.22 18.48 -3.81
CA SER A 237 19.19 18.64 -2.74
C SER A 237 20.38 17.70 -2.94
N PRO A 238 21.63 18.15 -2.69
CA PRO A 238 22.78 17.27 -2.70
C PRO A 238 22.66 16.23 -1.58
N ALA A 239 23.24 15.04 -1.79
CA ALA A 239 23.30 14.03 -0.75
C ALA A 239 23.95 14.58 0.54
N PRO A 240 23.46 14.23 1.73
CA PRO A 240 24.08 14.64 2.98
C PRO A 240 25.57 14.28 3.03
N ALA A 241 26.42 15.22 3.42
CA ALA A 241 27.87 14.98 3.55
C ALA A 241 28.20 13.94 4.65
N THR A 242 27.31 13.77 5.62
CA THR A 242 27.39 12.71 6.63
C THR A 242 26.08 11.93 6.58
N PRO A 243 26.14 10.62 6.27
CA PRO A 243 24.96 9.76 6.37
C PRO A 243 24.35 9.78 7.77
N GLY A 244 23.05 9.51 7.83
CA GLY A 244 22.36 9.29 9.09
C GLY A 244 22.86 8.07 9.85
N LYS A 245 22.36 7.91 11.06
CA LYS A 245 22.64 6.77 11.94
C LYS A 245 21.36 6.17 12.52
N PHE A 246 20.21 6.49 11.93
CA PHE A 246 18.94 5.96 12.40
C PHE A 246 18.86 4.46 12.10
N THR A 247 18.20 3.73 13.00
CA THR A 247 17.83 2.33 12.78
C THR A 247 16.35 2.14 13.11
N VAL A 248 15.65 1.37 12.28
CA VAL A 248 14.24 1.01 12.52
C VAL A 248 14.03 0.24 13.82
N LYS A 249 15.10 -0.26 14.45
CA LYS A 249 15.08 -0.85 15.81
C LYS A 249 14.73 0.15 16.91
N TYR A 250 14.82 1.46 16.64
CA TYR A 250 14.37 2.49 17.57
C TYR A 250 12.86 2.76 17.49
N LEU A 251 12.19 2.27 16.44
CA LEU A 251 10.73 2.32 16.34
C LEU A 251 10.14 1.21 17.22
N ARG A 252 9.41 1.60 18.27
CA ARG A 252 8.81 0.68 19.25
C ARG A 252 7.46 0.10 18.84
N VAL A 253 7.03 0.38 17.62
CA VAL A 253 5.80 -0.12 17.00
C VAL A 253 6.17 -1.02 15.86
N ASP A 254 5.63 -2.23 15.81
CA ASP A 254 5.80 -3.19 14.72
C ASP A 254 4.50 -3.36 13.92
N ASN A 255 4.60 -3.17 12.61
CA ASN A 255 3.48 -3.26 11.68
C ASN A 255 3.71 -4.38 10.65
N THR A 256 4.47 -5.43 11.01
CA THR A 256 4.71 -6.56 10.10
C THR A 256 3.43 -7.27 9.67
N GLN A 257 2.35 -7.12 10.44
CA GLN A 257 1.01 -7.55 10.07
C GLN A 257 0.46 -6.85 8.81
N MET A 258 1.03 -5.72 8.37
CA MET A 258 0.71 -5.12 7.07
C MET A 258 1.07 -6.04 5.91
N LEU A 259 1.98 -6.98 6.06
CA LEU A 259 2.26 -7.98 5.05
C LEU A 259 1.31 -9.17 5.29
N ALA A 260 0.51 -9.51 4.28
CA ALA A 260 -0.15 -10.80 4.20
C ALA A 260 0.81 -11.79 3.54
N THR A 261 1.04 -12.94 4.16
CA THR A 261 1.86 -14.01 3.59
C THR A 261 1.01 -14.88 2.68
N MET A 262 1.65 -15.75 1.88
CA MET A 262 0.90 -16.75 1.11
C MET A 262 0.10 -17.73 2.00
N ALA A 263 0.54 -17.97 3.25
CA ALA A 263 -0.26 -18.76 4.20
C ALA A 263 -1.51 -18.01 4.63
N ASP A 264 -1.41 -16.70 4.89
CA ASP A 264 -2.58 -15.87 5.18
C ASP A 264 -3.56 -15.92 4.00
N MET A 265 -3.08 -15.67 2.78
CA MET A 265 -3.91 -15.70 1.57
C MET A 265 -4.59 -17.05 1.35
N LYS A 266 -3.89 -18.16 1.56
CA LYS A 266 -4.48 -19.51 1.45
C LYS A 266 -5.51 -19.80 2.55
N THR A 267 -5.35 -19.19 3.72
CA THR A 267 -6.28 -19.35 4.85
C THR A 267 -7.57 -18.58 4.63
N ILE A 268 -7.48 -17.35 4.09
CA ILE A 268 -8.64 -16.48 3.90
C ILE A 268 -9.39 -16.74 2.58
N ALA A 269 -8.73 -17.29 1.55
CA ALA A 269 -9.38 -17.49 0.26
C ALA A 269 -10.47 -18.58 0.37
N PRO A 270 -11.76 -18.25 0.14
CA PRO A 270 -12.85 -19.22 0.23
C PRO A 270 -12.71 -20.37 -0.77
N THR A 271 -13.52 -21.41 -0.57
CA THR A 271 -13.53 -22.59 -1.45
C THR A 271 -14.20 -22.32 -2.80
N THR A 272 -15.13 -21.35 -2.85
CA THR A 272 -15.81 -20.93 -4.07
C THR A 272 -15.37 -19.54 -4.49
N ASP A 273 -15.41 -19.26 -5.78
CA ASP A 273 -15.11 -17.93 -6.29
C ASP A 273 -16.32 -16.99 -6.16
N VAL A 274 -16.71 -16.71 -4.93
CA VAL A 274 -17.78 -15.77 -4.56
C VAL A 274 -17.30 -15.03 -3.31
N ASN A 275 -17.45 -13.71 -3.29
CA ASN A 275 -17.12 -12.90 -2.12
C ASN A 275 -18.01 -13.30 -0.93
N ASP A 276 -17.41 -13.79 0.15
CA ASP A 276 -18.11 -14.00 1.42
C ASP A 276 -18.15 -12.66 2.17
N LYS A 277 -19.35 -12.20 2.52
CA LYS A 277 -19.55 -10.90 3.18
C LYS A 277 -19.62 -11.02 4.70
N THR A 278 -19.32 -12.19 5.24
CA THR A 278 -19.53 -12.51 6.65
C THR A 278 -18.27 -13.00 7.36
N ASP A 279 -17.18 -13.21 6.62
CA ASP A 279 -15.92 -13.73 7.14
C ASP A 279 -14.96 -12.65 7.68
N GLY A 280 -15.32 -11.36 7.53
CA GLY A 280 -14.50 -10.24 7.95
C GLY A 280 -13.34 -9.93 7.00
N ILE A 281 -13.41 -10.39 5.75
CA ILE A 281 -12.32 -10.30 4.77
C ILE A 281 -12.82 -9.61 3.50
N PHE A 282 -11.99 -8.70 2.98
CA PHE A 282 -12.19 -8.13 1.65
C PHE A 282 -10.93 -8.29 0.81
N ILE A 283 -10.94 -9.21 -0.16
CA ILE A 283 -9.78 -9.43 -1.03
C ILE A 283 -9.90 -8.55 -2.28
N TRP A 284 -8.90 -7.69 -2.54
CA TRP A 284 -8.90 -6.71 -3.62
C TRP A 284 -7.77 -6.93 -4.63
N ASP A 285 -8.14 -7.31 -5.86
CA ASP A 285 -7.24 -7.29 -7.02
C ASP A 285 -7.19 -5.91 -7.70
N ALA A 286 -6.03 -5.28 -7.65
CA ALA A 286 -5.80 -3.97 -8.26
C ALA A 286 -5.32 -4.04 -9.73
N ARG A 287 -5.22 -5.24 -10.32
CA ARG A 287 -4.93 -5.45 -11.75
C ARG A 287 -6.14 -5.09 -12.61
N ASN A 288 -5.99 -5.25 -13.91
CA ASN A 288 -7.08 -5.07 -14.84
C ASN A 288 -8.02 -6.28 -14.89
N LEU A 289 -9.23 -6.11 -15.40
CA LEU A 289 -10.25 -7.15 -15.46
C LEU A 289 -9.81 -8.32 -16.37
N GLY A 290 -9.07 -8.06 -17.44
CA GLY A 290 -8.48 -9.10 -18.29
C GLY A 290 -7.58 -10.06 -17.53
N GLN A 291 -6.70 -9.55 -16.67
CA GLN A 291 -5.81 -10.34 -15.83
C GLN A 291 -6.57 -11.10 -14.74
N TYR A 292 -7.50 -10.43 -14.05
CA TYR A 292 -8.31 -11.04 -13.00
C TYR A 292 -9.18 -12.19 -13.54
N SER A 293 -9.93 -11.96 -14.62
CA SER A 293 -10.84 -12.95 -15.21
C SER A 293 -10.16 -13.95 -16.16
N ALA A 294 -8.83 -13.93 -16.26
CA ALA A 294 -8.07 -14.73 -17.22
C ALA A 294 -8.62 -14.67 -18.66
N GLY A 295 -9.04 -13.46 -19.08
CA GLY A 295 -9.51 -13.16 -20.43
C GLY A 295 -10.95 -13.58 -20.73
N GLU A 296 -11.76 -13.92 -19.72
CA GLU A 296 -13.20 -14.09 -19.90
C GLU A 296 -13.93 -12.75 -20.06
N LYS A 297 -13.44 -11.72 -19.35
CA LYS A 297 -13.88 -10.34 -19.48
C LYS A 297 -12.70 -9.41 -19.74
N ALA A 298 -13.02 -8.18 -20.09
CA ALA A 298 -12.08 -7.11 -20.28
C ALA A 298 -12.63 -5.78 -19.76
N GLU A 299 -11.73 -4.83 -19.55
CA GLU A 299 -12.09 -3.44 -19.26
C GLU A 299 -11.41 -2.46 -20.21
N ARG A 300 -11.84 -1.19 -20.20
CA ARG A 300 -11.21 -0.17 -21.04
C ARG A 300 -9.70 -0.09 -20.80
N GLY A 301 -8.95 0.02 -21.89
CA GLY A 301 -7.49 0.04 -21.85
C GLY A 301 -6.85 -1.33 -21.95
N ASP A 302 -7.62 -2.43 -21.84
CA ASP A 302 -7.16 -3.73 -22.30
C ASP A 302 -6.91 -3.71 -23.82
N SER A 303 -6.12 -4.67 -24.30
CA SER A 303 -5.64 -4.69 -25.69
C SER A 303 -6.80 -4.53 -26.69
N THR A 304 -6.77 -3.47 -27.49
CA THR A 304 -7.80 -3.18 -28.50
C THR A 304 -7.86 -4.23 -29.60
N ALA A 305 -6.82 -5.05 -29.75
CA ALA A 305 -6.84 -6.21 -30.65
C ALA A 305 -7.64 -7.40 -30.10
N LYS A 306 -7.97 -7.38 -28.80
CA LYS A 306 -8.55 -8.53 -28.06
C LYS A 306 -9.91 -8.23 -27.46
N THR A 307 -10.35 -6.97 -27.46
CA THR A 307 -11.57 -6.54 -26.77
C THR A 307 -12.25 -5.43 -27.57
N ASN A 308 -13.55 -5.24 -27.35
CA ASN A 308 -14.32 -4.11 -27.87
C ASN A 308 -14.62 -3.05 -26.79
N CYS A 309 -13.84 -3.07 -25.71
CA CYS A 309 -13.97 -2.09 -24.63
C CYS A 309 -13.51 -0.71 -25.11
N GLY A 310 -14.00 0.34 -24.46
CA GLY A 310 -13.57 1.70 -24.75
C GLY A 310 -12.08 1.97 -24.48
N PRO A 311 -11.58 3.15 -24.86
CA PRO A 311 -10.19 3.54 -24.57
C PRO A 311 -9.97 3.77 -23.08
N LEU A 312 -8.75 3.51 -22.59
CA LEU A 312 -8.34 3.93 -21.24
C LEU A 312 -8.52 5.45 -21.11
N ARG A 313 -9.01 5.90 -19.95
CA ARG A 313 -9.13 7.34 -19.67
C ARG A 313 -7.76 8.00 -19.58
N THR A 314 -7.58 9.08 -20.33
CA THR A 314 -6.40 9.95 -20.34
C THR A 314 -6.84 11.39 -20.08
N PRO A 315 -5.91 12.34 -19.88
CA PRO A 315 -6.27 13.73 -19.65
C PRO A 315 -7.07 14.40 -20.79
N THR A 316 -7.11 13.80 -22.00
CA THR A 316 -7.62 14.45 -23.20
C THR A 316 -8.80 13.75 -23.87
N ASN A 317 -9.30 12.62 -23.34
CA ASN A 317 -10.24 11.76 -24.08
C ASN A 317 -11.59 11.47 -23.38
N ASP A 318 -12.00 12.27 -22.39
CA ASP A 318 -13.24 12.05 -21.62
C ASP A 318 -14.50 11.79 -22.47
N VAL A 319 -14.68 12.52 -23.59
CA VAL A 319 -15.84 12.35 -24.48
C VAL A 319 -15.89 10.95 -25.09
N ALA A 320 -14.75 10.41 -25.50
CA ALA A 320 -14.67 9.06 -26.07
C ALA A 320 -14.91 7.99 -25.00
N VAL A 321 -14.45 8.24 -23.76
CA VAL A 321 -14.67 7.33 -22.63
C VAL A 321 -16.15 7.23 -22.29
N LEU A 322 -16.86 8.37 -22.16
CA LEU A 322 -18.30 8.39 -21.85
C LEU A 322 -19.18 7.73 -22.91
N ALA A 323 -18.73 7.73 -24.16
CA ALA A 323 -19.47 7.12 -25.28
C ALA A 323 -19.28 5.58 -25.39
N SER A 324 -18.56 4.96 -24.45
CA SER A 324 -18.17 3.54 -24.51
C SER A 324 -18.47 2.80 -23.20
N SER A 325 -18.47 1.47 -23.23
CA SER A 325 -18.64 0.66 -22.01
C SER A 325 -17.33 0.53 -21.22
N ALA A 326 -17.43 0.59 -19.88
CA ALA A 326 -16.31 0.39 -18.96
C ALA A 326 -15.77 -1.04 -19.00
N TYR A 327 -16.69 -2.00 -19.09
CA TYR A 327 -16.43 -3.44 -19.13
C TYR A 327 -17.08 -4.05 -20.37
N CYS A 328 -16.48 -5.12 -20.88
CA CYS A 328 -16.98 -5.86 -22.04
C CYS A 328 -16.53 -7.33 -22.00
N ASP A 329 -17.09 -8.14 -22.89
CA ASP A 329 -16.58 -9.49 -23.16
C ASP A 329 -15.30 -9.42 -23.99
N ALA A 330 -14.38 -10.36 -23.77
CA ALA A 330 -13.24 -10.53 -24.65
C ALA A 330 -13.70 -11.06 -26.02
N ASN A 331 -13.07 -10.59 -27.10
CA ASN A 331 -13.46 -10.95 -28.47
C ASN A 331 -13.23 -12.45 -28.77
N ASN A 332 -12.24 -13.05 -28.10
CA ASN A 332 -11.95 -14.48 -28.18
C ASN A 332 -11.44 -14.98 -26.83
N VAL A 333 -12.32 -15.63 -26.07
CA VAL A 333 -11.99 -16.18 -24.75
C VAL A 333 -10.97 -17.33 -24.81
N ALA A 334 -10.75 -17.98 -25.97
CA ALA A 334 -9.72 -19.01 -26.12
C ALA A 334 -8.31 -18.43 -26.33
N ASP A 335 -8.20 -17.19 -26.80
CA ASP A 335 -6.94 -16.46 -26.97
C ASP A 335 -6.77 -15.46 -25.81
N TYR A 336 -6.39 -16.00 -24.65
CA TYR A 336 -6.21 -15.23 -23.42
C TYR A 336 -4.75 -15.09 -23.00
N LYS A 337 -3.79 -15.45 -23.88
CA LYS A 337 -2.34 -15.28 -23.65
C LYS A 337 -1.99 -13.83 -23.30
N TRP A 338 -2.71 -12.86 -23.87
CA TRP A 338 -2.49 -11.43 -23.65
C TRP A 338 -2.70 -10.99 -22.19
N THR A 339 -3.36 -11.82 -21.39
CA THR A 339 -3.57 -11.57 -19.95
C THR A 339 -2.40 -12.04 -19.10
N PHE A 340 -1.52 -12.91 -19.62
CA PHE A 340 -0.40 -13.45 -18.86
C PHE A 340 0.70 -12.41 -18.69
N GLN A 341 1.28 -12.38 -17.50
CA GLN A 341 2.48 -11.60 -17.18
C GLN A 341 3.50 -12.52 -16.50
N ASN A 342 4.76 -12.08 -16.50
CA ASN A 342 5.85 -12.72 -15.78
C ASN A 342 6.06 -14.22 -16.06
N ASN A 343 5.61 -14.72 -17.23
CA ASN A 343 5.68 -16.13 -17.60
C ASN A 343 5.06 -17.07 -16.54
N GLY A 344 3.93 -16.65 -15.94
CA GLY A 344 3.16 -17.47 -15.00
C GLY A 344 2.64 -18.76 -15.64
N SER A 345 2.53 -19.83 -14.86
CA SER A 345 1.96 -21.11 -15.31
C SER A 345 0.44 -21.08 -15.50
N ARG A 346 -0.21 -20.05 -14.96
CA ARG A 346 -1.65 -19.84 -14.97
C ARG A 346 -1.96 -18.35 -14.84
N GLN A 347 -3.19 -17.98 -15.16
CA GLN A 347 -3.74 -16.66 -14.88
C GLN A 347 -5.13 -16.80 -14.24
N GLY A 348 -5.53 -15.82 -13.44
CA GLY A 348 -6.75 -15.85 -12.64
C GLY A 348 -6.54 -15.11 -11.32
N HIS A 349 -7.18 -15.55 -10.24
CA HIS A 349 -7.10 -14.93 -8.91
C HIS A 349 -7.41 -15.92 -7.77
N PRO A 350 -6.97 -15.66 -6.52
CA PRO A 350 -7.53 -16.30 -5.33
C PRO A 350 -9.05 -16.16 -5.29
N ASN A 351 -9.75 -17.23 -4.96
CA ASN A 351 -11.21 -17.24 -4.83
C ASN A 351 -11.73 -16.11 -3.95
N GLY A 352 -12.93 -15.60 -4.26
CA GLY A 352 -13.61 -14.59 -3.45
C GLY A 352 -13.05 -13.18 -3.64
N THR A 353 -12.03 -13.02 -4.48
CA THR A 353 -11.47 -11.71 -4.79
C THR A 353 -12.45 -10.86 -5.58
N LEU A 354 -12.47 -9.55 -5.28
CA LEU A 354 -13.12 -8.52 -6.08
C LEU A 354 -12.08 -7.69 -6.84
N GLN A 355 -12.40 -7.31 -8.07
CA GLN A 355 -11.52 -6.53 -8.95
C GLN A 355 -11.99 -5.09 -9.08
N LEU A 356 -11.06 -4.16 -8.84
CA LEU A 356 -11.19 -2.78 -9.29
C LEU A 356 -9.78 -2.24 -9.53
N GLN A 357 -9.49 -1.90 -10.79
CA GLN A 357 -8.16 -1.46 -11.20
C GLN A 357 -7.71 -0.18 -10.47
N TYR A 358 -6.45 -0.18 -10.04
CA TYR A 358 -5.86 0.91 -9.27
C TYR A 358 -5.98 2.32 -9.91
N THR A 359 -5.98 2.43 -11.25
CA THR A 359 -6.09 3.73 -11.93
C THR A 359 -7.42 4.42 -11.63
N ASN A 360 -8.45 3.66 -11.25
CA ASN A 360 -9.75 4.22 -10.93
C ASN A 360 -9.73 4.99 -9.61
N MET A 361 -8.66 4.86 -8.81
CA MET A 361 -8.43 5.69 -7.62
C MET A 361 -7.82 7.05 -7.95
N LEU A 362 -7.40 7.26 -9.20
CA LEU A 362 -6.60 8.41 -9.63
C LEU A 362 -7.36 9.29 -10.64
N GLU A 363 -7.02 10.56 -10.69
CA GLU A 363 -7.54 11.55 -11.64
C GLU A 363 -6.45 11.98 -12.63
N PRO A 364 -6.44 11.45 -13.87
CA PRO A 364 -5.43 11.76 -14.88
C PRO A 364 -5.27 13.25 -15.17
N LYS A 365 -6.37 14.03 -15.19
CA LYS A 365 -6.31 15.48 -15.44
C LYS A 365 -5.66 16.25 -14.29
N LYS A 366 -5.64 15.67 -13.09
CA LYS A 366 -5.04 16.27 -11.88
C LYS A 366 -3.66 15.70 -11.58
N GLY A 367 -2.88 15.49 -12.64
CA GLY A 367 -1.53 14.92 -12.52
C GLY A 367 -1.50 13.53 -11.89
N TYR A 368 -2.58 12.75 -12.05
CA TYR A 368 -2.77 11.45 -11.38
C TYR A 368 -2.79 11.52 -9.85
N GLY A 369 -3.30 12.62 -9.28
CA GLY A 369 -3.67 12.67 -7.87
C GLY A 369 -4.83 11.72 -7.55
N PHE A 370 -4.99 11.37 -6.28
CA PHE A 370 -6.12 10.57 -5.80
C PHE A 370 -7.43 11.34 -5.94
N LYS A 371 -8.50 10.59 -6.25
CA LYS A 371 -9.87 11.10 -6.27
C LYS A 371 -10.32 11.61 -4.88
N PRO A 372 -11.38 12.43 -4.83
CA PRO A 372 -11.99 12.84 -3.57
C PRO A 372 -12.37 11.65 -2.70
N LYS A 373 -12.24 11.81 -1.38
CA LYS A 373 -12.49 10.75 -0.40
C LYS A 373 -13.87 10.12 -0.54
N ALA A 374 -14.90 10.93 -0.80
CA ALA A 374 -16.26 10.46 -1.01
C ALA A 374 -16.42 9.54 -2.24
N GLU A 375 -15.71 9.81 -3.33
CA GLU A 375 -15.73 8.93 -4.51
C GLU A 375 -15.02 7.60 -4.24
N LEU A 376 -13.90 7.63 -3.49
CA LEU A 376 -13.18 6.43 -3.10
C LEU A 376 -14.01 5.56 -2.15
N GLN A 377 -14.71 6.17 -1.18
CA GLN A 377 -15.63 5.47 -0.29
C GLN A 377 -16.81 4.88 -1.07
N ALA A 378 -17.36 5.60 -2.06
CA ALA A 378 -18.45 5.11 -2.88
C ALA A 378 -18.11 3.81 -3.63
N TYR A 379 -16.84 3.62 -4.05
CA TYR A 379 -16.43 2.32 -4.58
C TYR A 379 -16.50 1.21 -3.55
N LEU A 380 -15.96 1.42 -2.34
CA LEU A 380 -16.02 0.41 -1.26
C LEU A 380 -17.46 0.06 -0.88
N ASP A 381 -18.38 1.03 -0.99
CA ASP A 381 -19.81 0.81 -0.75
C ASP A 381 -20.52 0.02 -1.88
N GLY A 382 -19.80 -0.35 -2.94
CA GLY A 382 -20.31 -1.06 -4.12
C GLY A 382 -20.94 -0.14 -5.17
N GLY A 383 -20.64 1.15 -5.13
CA GLY A 383 -21.05 2.13 -6.13
C GLY A 383 -20.18 2.12 -7.39
N THR A 384 -20.68 2.80 -8.42
CA THR A 384 -19.93 3.08 -9.65
C THR A 384 -19.63 4.56 -9.80
N ASP A 385 -18.52 4.91 -10.42
CA ASP A 385 -18.25 6.30 -10.80
C ASP A 385 -19.02 6.73 -12.05
N ILE A 386 -18.89 8.01 -12.41
CA ILE A 386 -19.53 8.59 -13.60
C ILE A 386 -19.05 7.98 -14.92
N TRP A 387 -17.94 7.24 -14.90
CA TRP A 387 -17.35 6.59 -16.07
C TRP A 387 -17.79 5.12 -16.17
N GLY A 388 -18.60 4.64 -15.22
CA GLY A 388 -19.15 3.28 -15.16
C GLY A 388 -18.21 2.25 -14.54
N TYR A 389 -17.12 2.66 -13.89
CA TYR A 389 -16.26 1.73 -13.15
C TYR A 389 -16.82 1.47 -11.76
N GLY A 390 -16.68 0.24 -11.27
CA GLY A 390 -17.02 -0.19 -9.91
C GLY A 390 -16.40 -1.56 -9.66
N PHE A 391 -16.54 -2.11 -8.45
CA PHE A 391 -16.02 -3.45 -8.21
C PHE A 391 -16.71 -4.48 -9.10
N VAL A 392 -15.92 -5.36 -9.70
CA VAL A 392 -16.37 -6.53 -10.44
C VAL A 392 -16.06 -7.76 -9.60
N GLY A 393 -17.02 -8.67 -9.51
CA GLY A 393 -16.85 -9.94 -8.81
C GLY A 393 -17.60 -11.05 -9.50
N SER A 394 -17.30 -12.28 -9.09
CA SER A 394 -18.06 -13.46 -9.51
C SER A 394 -19.34 -13.58 -8.68
N SER A 395 -20.51 -13.53 -9.35
CA SER A 395 -21.83 -13.67 -8.69
C SER A 395 -22.32 -15.13 -8.56
N GLN A 396 -21.73 -15.99 -9.39
CA GLN A 396 -21.78 -17.44 -9.45
C GLN A 396 -20.46 -17.85 -10.09
N GLN A 397 -19.90 -19.01 -9.73
CA GLN A 397 -18.62 -19.49 -10.25
C GLN A 397 -18.46 -19.17 -11.76
N ASN A 398 -17.46 -18.34 -12.08
CA ASN A 398 -17.13 -17.89 -13.44
C ASN A 398 -18.17 -16.95 -14.09
N SER A 399 -18.82 -16.07 -13.30
CA SER A 399 -19.73 -15.03 -13.84
C SER A 399 -19.39 -13.64 -13.30
N TYR A 400 -18.57 -12.92 -14.06
CA TYR A 400 -18.09 -11.60 -13.67
C TYR A 400 -19.07 -10.49 -14.06
N GLY A 401 -19.44 -9.67 -13.08
CA GLY A 401 -20.27 -8.48 -13.28
C GLY A 401 -19.99 -7.42 -12.24
N ILE A 402 -20.46 -6.19 -12.53
CA ILE A 402 -20.42 -5.08 -11.57
C ILE A 402 -21.23 -5.47 -10.32
N LEU A 403 -20.65 -5.25 -9.15
CA LEU A 403 -21.33 -5.44 -7.89
C LEU A 403 -22.35 -4.32 -7.65
N GLY A 404 -23.51 -4.69 -7.13
CA GLY A 404 -24.46 -3.70 -6.61
C GLY A 404 -24.02 -3.14 -5.26
N PRO A 405 -24.65 -2.04 -4.80
CA PRO A 405 -24.43 -1.49 -3.46
C PRO A 405 -24.46 -2.57 -2.37
N THR A 406 -23.63 -2.41 -1.33
CA THR A 406 -23.50 -3.33 -0.18
C THR A 406 -22.88 -4.70 -0.47
N ASN A 407 -22.44 -4.97 -1.70
CA ASN A 407 -21.82 -6.28 -2.05
C ASN A 407 -20.29 -6.26 -2.11
N ALA A 408 -19.67 -5.09 -1.96
CA ALA A 408 -18.23 -4.94 -1.86
C ALA A 408 -17.77 -5.02 -0.39
N TYR A 409 -17.11 -3.98 0.13
CA TYR A 409 -16.54 -3.94 1.47
C TYR A 409 -17.63 -3.94 2.56
N GLN A 410 -17.47 -4.76 3.59
CA GLN A 410 -18.29 -4.70 4.80
C GLN A 410 -17.54 -3.99 5.92
N SER A 411 -18.28 -3.26 6.76
CA SER A 411 -17.68 -2.51 7.86
C SER A 411 -16.98 -3.46 8.83
N GLY A 412 -15.68 -3.22 9.04
CA GLY A 412 -14.83 -4.04 9.91
C GLY A 412 -14.01 -5.08 9.16
N ASP A 413 -14.24 -5.28 7.86
CA ASP A 413 -13.40 -6.20 7.08
C ASP A 413 -11.94 -5.73 7.07
N VAL A 414 -11.04 -6.70 7.06
CA VAL A 414 -9.63 -6.48 6.73
C VAL A 414 -9.46 -6.60 5.22
N ILE A 415 -8.94 -5.55 4.61
CA ILE A 415 -8.67 -5.50 3.16
C ILE A 415 -7.34 -6.18 2.86
N TYR A 416 -7.35 -7.18 1.99
CA TYR A 416 -6.16 -7.84 1.46
C TYR A 416 -5.91 -7.35 0.03
N ALA A 417 -5.07 -6.33 -0.11
CA ALA A 417 -4.78 -5.70 -1.40
C ALA A 417 -3.61 -6.39 -2.10
N TYR A 418 -3.78 -6.72 -3.37
CA TYR A 418 -2.71 -7.30 -4.19
C TYR A 418 -2.83 -6.90 -5.66
N CYS A 419 -1.78 -7.19 -6.44
CA CYS A 419 -1.86 -7.10 -7.89
C CYS A 419 -0.96 -8.15 -8.56
N GLU A 420 -0.08 -7.77 -9.48
CA GLU A 420 0.87 -8.69 -10.10
C GLU A 420 2.18 -8.80 -9.31
N THR A 421 2.74 -7.66 -8.90
CA THR A 421 3.99 -7.51 -8.11
C THR A 421 3.80 -6.51 -6.95
N THR A 422 2.55 -6.33 -6.52
CA THR A 422 2.07 -5.42 -5.45
C THR A 422 2.22 -3.92 -5.72
N VAL A 423 3.04 -3.50 -6.66
CA VAL A 423 3.25 -2.06 -6.97
C VAL A 423 1.93 -1.33 -7.30
N ARG A 424 1.05 -1.89 -8.14
CA ARG A 424 -0.29 -1.31 -8.39
C ARG A 424 -1.19 -1.29 -7.15
N ALA A 425 -1.08 -2.32 -6.30
CA ALA A 425 -1.87 -2.43 -5.09
C ALA A 425 -1.47 -1.37 -4.05
N MET A 426 -0.27 -0.78 -4.17
CA MET A 426 0.12 0.35 -3.33
C MET A 426 -0.82 1.54 -3.46
N VAL A 427 -1.46 1.72 -4.63
CA VAL A 427 -2.44 2.79 -4.83
C VAL A 427 -3.78 2.44 -4.15
N THR A 428 -4.30 1.23 -4.36
CA THR A 428 -5.57 0.81 -3.76
C THR A 428 -5.46 0.66 -2.24
N GLY A 429 -4.36 0.09 -1.76
CA GLY A 429 -4.08 -0.04 -0.33
C GLY A 429 -3.77 1.30 0.34
N PHE A 430 -3.10 2.25 -0.32
CA PHE A 430 -2.97 3.61 0.23
C PHE A 430 -4.33 4.31 0.30
N ALA A 431 -5.16 4.20 -0.73
CA ALA A 431 -6.52 4.75 -0.70
C ALA A 431 -7.35 4.14 0.44
N ALA A 432 -7.32 2.81 0.60
CA ALA A 432 -8.01 2.14 1.68
C ALA A 432 -7.48 2.52 3.07
N ALA A 433 -6.16 2.45 3.28
CA ALA A 433 -5.55 2.66 4.59
C ALA A 433 -5.44 4.14 4.97
N ALA A 434 -4.77 4.94 4.15
CA ALA A 434 -4.38 6.31 4.48
C ALA A 434 -5.46 7.36 4.17
N ILE A 435 -6.37 7.06 3.22
CA ILE A 435 -7.46 7.98 2.87
C ILE A 435 -8.75 7.60 3.58
N LEU A 436 -9.11 6.32 3.57
CA LEU A 436 -10.39 5.82 4.08
C LEU A 436 -10.33 5.19 5.48
N GLY A 437 -9.14 5.10 6.09
CA GLY A 437 -8.96 4.61 7.46
C GLY A 437 -9.36 3.13 7.62
N LYS A 438 -9.21 2.31 6.58
CA LYS A 438 -9.59 0.89 6.63
C LYS A 438 -8.42 0.01 7.08
N PRO A 439 -8.70 -1.11 7.77
CA PRO A 439 -7.68 -2.12 8.05
C PRO A 439 -7.18 -2.73 6.74
N VAL A 440 -5.87 -2.69 6.49
CA VAL A 440 -5.27 -3.17 5.23
C VAL A 440 -4.07 -4.06 5.51
N ARG A 441 -3.97 -5.14 4.75
CA ARG A 441 -2.78 -5.97 4.56
C ARG A 441 -2.47 -6.05 3.06
N PHE A 442 -1.19 -6.06 2.72
CA PHE A 442 -0.70 -6.20 1.36
C PHE A 442 -0.18 -7.61 1.18
N TYR A 443 -0.73 -8.34 0.22
CA TYR A 443 -0.12 -9.59 -0.21
C TYR A 443 1.04 -9.28 -1.14
N ASP A 444 2.21 -9.04 -0.55
CA ASP A 444 3.34 -8.41 -1.24
C ASP A 444 4.00 -9.30 -2.30
N GLY A 445 3.88 -10.62 -2.16
CA GLY A 445 4.30 -11.58 -3.20
C GLY A 445 3.37 -11.57 -4.42
N ALA A 446 2.12 -11.16 -4.23
CA ALA A 446 1.11 -10.93 -5.26
C ALA A 446 0.97 -12.11 -6.24
N MET A 447 0.43 -11.86 -7.44
CA MET A 447 0.18 -12.92 -8.41
C MET A 447 1.44 -13.52 -9.02
N THR A 448 2.58 -12.82 -8.95
CA THR A 448 3.87 -13.42 -9.32
C THR A 448 4.19 -14.61 -8.43
N GLU A 449 3.95 -14.50 -7.12
CA GLU A 449 4.09 -15.61 -6.18
C GLU A 449 2.92 -16.59 -6.32
N TRP A 450 1.67 -16.12 -6.25
CA TRP A 450 0.48 -17.00 -6.29
C TRP A 450 0.41 -17.87 -7.54
N ASN A 451 0.66 -17.32 -8.73
CA ASN A 451 0.66 -18.11 -9.96
C ASN A 451 1.82 -19.13 -9.98
N SER A 452 2.93 -18.82 -9.32
CA SER A 452 4.09 -19.73 -9.20
C SER A 452 3.82 -20.92 -8.28
N LEU A 453 2.89 -20.81 -7.35
CA LEU A 453 2.58 -21.85 -6.38
C LEU A 453 1.61 -22.90 -6.96
N SER A 454 2.04 -23.62 -7.99
CA SER A 454 1.22 -24.63 -8.68
C SER A 454 1.98 -25.89 -9.09
N TYR A 455 1.25 -27.01 -9.22
CA TYR A 455 1.75 -28.23 -9.85
C TYR A 455 1.67 -28.11 -11.38
N ALA A 456 2.50 -27.24 -11.95
CA ALA A 456 2.57 -27.00 -13.40
C ALA A 456 3.98 -27.31 -13.94
N LEU A 457 4.03 -27.80 -15.19
CA LEU A 457 5.28 -28.09 -15.89
C LEU A 457 5.89 -26.78 -16.44
N ALA A 458 7.13 -26.50 -16.07
CA ALA A 458 7.89 -25.37 -16.61
C ALA A 458 8.68 -25.77 -17.87
N ASP A 459 9.26 -24.78 -18.56
CA ASP A 459 10.00 -24.97 -19.82
C ASP A 459 11.22 -25.90 -19.72
N ASN A 460 11.73 -26.13 -18.51
CA ASN A 460 12.82 -27.07 -18.21
C ASN A 460 12.33 -28.52 -18.00
N GLY A 461 11.05 -28.79 -18.19
CA GLY A 461 10.44 -30.11 -18.01
C GLY A 461 10.29 -30.54 -16.55
N GLN A 462 10.46 -29.64 -15.59
CA GLN A 462 10.23 -29.90 -14.16
C GLN A 462 8.93 -29.26 -13.69
N TYR A 463 8.28 -29.90 -12.73
CA TYR A 463 7.14 -29.28 -12.04
C TYR A 463 7.64 -28.17 -11.12
N ILE A 464 6.89 -27.05 -11.06
CA ILE A 464 7.25 -25.92 -10.19
C ILE A 464 7.19 -26.35 -8.72
N LEU A 465 6.02 -26.80 -8.24
CA LEU A 465 5.88 -27.47 -6.95
C LEU A 465 5.65 -28.98 -7.14
N PRO A 466 5.97 -29.83 -6.15
CA PRO A 466 5.52 -31.22 -6.14
C PRO A 466 4.00 -31.30 -5.90
N SER A 467 3.37 -32.40 -6.33
CA SER A 467 1.91 -32.57 -6.31
C SER A 467 1.30 -32.59 -4.90
N ASP A 468 2.09 -32.96 -3.91
CA ASP A 468 1.75 -33.05 -2.49
C ASP A 468 2.19 -31.81 -1.67
N SER A 469 2.73 -30.77 -2.32
CA SER A 469 3.04 -29.53 -1.61
C SER A 469 1.75 -28.93 -1.00
N PRO A 470 1.75 -28.59 0.30
CA PRO A 470 0.61 -27.95 0.95
C PRO A 470 0.38 -26.52 0.48
N TRP A 471 1.33 -25.97 -0.30
CA TRP A 471 1.36 -24.58 -0.74
C TRP A 471 0.79 -24.37 -2.14
N ARG A 472 0.33 -25.45 -2.79
CA ARG A 472 -0.43 -25.40 -4.04
C ARG A 472 -1.65 -24.50 -3.87
N SER A 473 -1.71 -23.46 -4.68
CA SER A 473 -2.71 -22.39 -4.57
C SER A 473 -3.83 -22.52 -5.62
N GLU A 474 -3.68 -23.44 -6.57
CA GLU A 474 -4.73 -23.82 -7.53
C GLU A 474 -6.00 -24.37 -6.89
N ALA A 475 -5.92 -24.88 -5.65
CA ALA A 475 -7.09 -25.38 -4.93
C ALA A 475 -8.04 -24.27 -4.44
N ASN A 476 -7.55 -23.03 -4.32
CA ASN A 476 -8.29 -21.87 -3.81
C ASN A 476 -8.27 -20.72 -4.82
N SER A 477 -8.34 -21.04 -6.11
CA SER A 477 -8.31 -20.03 -7.18
C SER A 477 -9.33 -20.32 -8.27
N PHE A 478 -9.90 -19.26 -8.82
CA PHE A 478 -10.25 -19.26 -10.22
C PHE A 478 -8.95 -19.19 -11.04
N LEU A 479 -8.80 -20.06 -12.03
CA LEU A 479 -7.62 -20.05 -12.88
C LEU A 479 -7.89 -20.63 -14.27
N ARG A 480 -7.06 -20.21 -15.23
CA ARG A 480 -6.87 -20.87 -16.52
C ARG A 480 -5.38 -21.12 -16.74
N TRP A 481 -5.04 -22.34 -17.15
CA TRP A 481 -3.65 -22.74 -17.32
C TRP A 481 -3.02 -22.07 -18.55
N ALA A 482 -1.71 -21.85 -18.50
CA ALA A 482 -0.97 -21.41 -19.68
C ALA A 482 -1.04 -22.45 -20.83
N SER A 483 -1.08 -23.74 -20.49
CA SER A 483 -1.14 -24.83 -21.46
C SER A 483 -2.38 -24.84 -22.34
N ASP A 484 -3.45 -24.14 -21.92
CA ASP A 484 -4.77 -24.29 -22.53
C ASP A 484 -5.10 -23.13 -23.50
N PHE A 485 -4.27 -22.07 -23.56
CA PHE A 485 -4.51 -20.99 -24.52
C PHE A 485 -4.04 -21.36 -25.93
N VAL A 486 -4.72 -20.77 -26.93
CA VAL A 486 -4.36 -20.96 -28.34
C VAL A 486 -2.96 -20.42 -28.61
N GLY A 487 -2.09 -21.28 -29.16
CA GLY A 487 -0.71 -20.91 -29.50
C GLY A 487 0.29 -21.04 -28.34
N PHE A 488 -0.03 -21.82 -27.32
CA PHE A 488 0.89 -22.19 -26.26
C PHE A 488 2.19 -22.83 -26.80
N VAL A 489 3.32 -22.40 -26.25
CA VAL A 489 4.61 -23.06 -26.41
C VAL A 489 5.24 -23.28 -25.05
N ALA A 490 6.01 -24.37 -24.88
CA ALA A 490 6.60 -24.73 -23.58
C ALA A 490 7.40 -23.59 -22.92
N ALA A 491 8.05 -22.74 -23.73
CA ALA A 491 8.81 -21.58 -23.27
C ALA A 491 7.98 -20.47 -22.59
N ASP A 492 6.64 -20.54 -22.65
CA ASP A 492 5.74 -19.55 -22.06
C ASP A 492 5.70 -19.62 -20.53
N VAL A 493 6.01 -20.78 -19.93
CA VAL A 493 6.05 -20.99 -18.47
C VAL A 493 7.50 -21.08 -18.00
N LYS A 494 7.94 -20.10 -17.21
CA LYS A 494 9.32 -20.08 -16.68
C LYS A 494 9.43 -20.84 -15.35
N PRO A 495 10.57 -21.51 -15.10
CA PRO A 495 10.84 -22.14 -13.81
C PRO A 495 10.87 -21.11 -12.68
N ARG A 496 10.63 -21.57 -11.45
CA ARG A 496 10.63 -20.73 -10.24
C ARG A 496 11.65 -21.23 -9.24
N THR A 497 12.22 -20.31 -8.48
CA THR A 497 13.17 -20.64 -7.42
C THR A 497 12.40 -21.07 -6.17
N ILE A 498 12.21 -22.38 -6.04
CA ILE A 498 11.61 -22.99 -4.85
C ILE A 498 12.72 -23.27 -3.84
N SER A 499 12.69 -22.56 -2.72
CA SER A 499 13.63 -22.76 -1.61
C SER A 499 13.30 -24.03 -0.82
N ASN A 500 12.02 -24.25 -0.51
CA ASN A 500 11.54 -25.44 0.19
C ASN A 500 10.03 -25.63 -0.04
N ALA A 501 9.64 -26.62 -0.84
CA ALA A 501 8.24 -26.90 -1.16
C ALA A 501 7.35 -27.27 0.05
N TYR A 502 7.94 -27.50 1.23
CA TYR A 502 7.29 -27.81 2.50
C TYR A 502 7.69 -26.85 3.62
N GLY A 503 8.32 -25.72 3.27
CA GLY A 503 8.81 -24.74 4.23
C GLY A 503 7.71 -23.92 4.89
N THR A 504 8.11 -23.01 5.77
CA THR A 504 7.20 -22.10 6.49
C THR A 504 7.12 -20.77 5.75
N PRO A 505 5.96 -20.36 5.21
CA PRO A 505 5.82 -19.21 4.30
C PRO A 505 5.86 -17.83 4.99
N ASN A 506 6.13 -17.79 6.30
CA ASN A 506 6.14 -16.57 7.10
C ASN A 506 7.58 -16.10 7.39
N LYS A 507 8.58 -16.59 6.65
CA LYS A 507 9.99 -16.32 6.95
C LYS A 507 10.32 -14.83 7.00
N ILE A 508 9.81 -14.05 6.04
CA ILE A 508 10.08 -12.61 5.93
C ILE A 508 9.65 -11.86 7.19
N THR A 509 8.40 -12.07 7.63
CA THR A 509 7.86 -11.38 8.82
C THR A 509 8.59 -11.82 10.09
N LEU A 510 8.93 -13.11 10.21
CA LEU A 510 9.70 -13.63 11.35
C LEU A 510 11.11 -13.04 11.42
N ASP A 511 11.82 -12.96 10.29
CA ASP A 511 13.14 -12.37 10.21
C ASP A 511 13.10 -10.86 10.55
N ASP A 512 12.07 -10.15 10.08
CA ASP A 512 11.92 -8.70 10.31
C ASP A 512 11.53 -8.38 11.76
N GLN A 513 10.63 -9.16 12.36
CA GLN A 513 10.30 -9.08 13.79
C GLN A 513 11.53 -9.37 14.66
N ALA A 514 12.33 -10.39 14.31
CA ALA A 514 13.57 -10.70 14.99
C ALA A 514 14.60 -9.56 14.87
N TYR A 515 14.73 -8.96 13.69
CA TYR A 515 15.60 -7.80 13.48
C TYR A 515 15.24 -6.63 14.39
N LYS A 516 13.94 -6.39 14.58
CA LYS A 516 13.40 -5.32 15.42
C LYS A 516 13.48 -5.61 16.92
N GLY A 517 13.74 -6.86 17.30
CA GLY A 517 13.79 -7.28 18.71
C GLY A 517 12.40 -7.52 19.31
N VAL A 518 11.40 -7.87 18.49
CA VAL A 518 10.11 -8.36 19.01
C VAL A 518 10.38 -9.68 19.71
N VAL A 519 10.33 -9.68 21.05
CA VAL A 519 10.44 -10.90 21.85
C VAL A 519 9.10 -11.61 21.77
N SER A 520 9.03 -12.67 20.97
CA SER A 520 7.96 -13.65 21.11
C SER A 520 8.04 -14.19 22.54
N SER A 521 6.97 -13.99 23.32
CA SER A 521 6.84 -14.61 24.64
C SER A 521 6.96 -16.13 24.44
N GLY A 522 8.15 -16.66 24.69
CA GLY A 522 8.43 -18.06 24.49
C GLY A 522 7.55 -18.90 25.40
N ASN A 523 6.71 -19.74 24.80
CA ASN A 523 6.38 -21.01 25.41
C ASN A 523 7.08 -22.09 24.57
N GLY A 524 7.96 -22.84 25.23
CA GLY A 524 8.77 -23.86 24.60
C GLY A 524 7.92 -25.00 24.01
N GLY A 525 8.45 -25.58 22.92
CA GLY A 525 8.21 -26.96 22.52
C GLY A 525 6.78 -27.34 22.14
N GLY A 526 6.49 -27.36 20.84
CA GLY A 526 5.43 -28.20 20.28
C GLY A 526 4.58 -27.53 19.21
N GLY A 527 4.77 -27.97 17.96
CA GLY A 527 3.77 -28.09 16.89
C GLY A 527 2.66 -27.04 16.73
N GLY A 528 2.67 -26.37 15.57
CA GLY A 528 1.47 -25.99 14.82
C GLY A 528 0.49 -25.04 15.50
N GLY A 529 0.56 -23.76 15.15
CA GLY A 529 -0.48 -22.79 15.47
C GLY A 529 -0.32 -21.56 14.59
N GLY A 530 -1.08 -21.53 13.50
CA GLY A 530 -1.23 -20.33 12.68
C GLY A 530 -1.76 -19.18 13.53
N GLY A 531 -1.35 -17.96 13.20
CA GLY A 531 -1.98 -16.76 13.75
C GLY A 531 -3.48 -16.89 13.52
N SER A 532 -4.23 -17.05 14.59
CA SER A 532 -5.68 -17.05 14.56
C SER A 532 -6.15 -15.76 13.92
N ALA A 533 -7.04 -15.88 12.93
CA ALA A 533 -7.85 -14.77 12.45
C ALA A 533 -8.43 -14.00 13.66
N PRO A 534 -8.56 -12.67 13.57
CA PRO A 534 -9.13 -11.89 14.66
C PRO A 534 -10.49 -12.46 15.05
N THR A 535 -10.73 -12.55 16.36
CA THR A 535 -12.04 -12.94 16.87
C THR A 535 -13.05 -11.87 16.46
N ASN A 536 -14.12 -12.30 15.80
CA ASN A 536 -15.26 -11.45 15.44
C ASN A 536 -15.78 -10.73 16.70
N PRO A 537 -15.81 -9.38 16.74
CA PRO A 537 -16.29 -8.62 17.90
C PRO A 537 -17.82 -8.68 18.08
N CYS A 538 -18.56 -9.31 17.17
CA CYS A 538 -19.99 -9.56 17.30
C CYS A 538 -20.22 -11.07 17.53
N GLY A 539 -20.37 -11.45 18.80
CA GLY A 539 -20.55 -12.85 19.20
C GLY A 539 -21.73 -13.56 18.54
N GLY A 540 -21.50 -14.81 18.14
CA GLY A 540 -22.47 -15.75 17.58
C GLY A 540 -21.78 -16.96 17.00
#